data_AF-A0A960MN86-F1
#
_entry.id   AF-A0A960MN86-F1
#
_cell.length_a   1.000
_cell.length_b   1.000
_cell.length_c   1.000
_cell.angle_alpha   90.00
_cell.angle_beta   90.00
_cell.angle_gamma   90.00
#
_symmetry.space_group_name_H-M   'P 1'
#
loop_
_entity.id
_entity.type
_entity.pdbx_description
1 polymer ?
#
loop_
_entity_poly.entity_id
_entity_poly.type
_entity_poly.pdbx_seq_one_letter_code
_entity_poly.pdbx_strand_id
1 'polypeptide(L)'
;MSNKAQRRLFYGFEVKAPWPDSFPEGRLIKPQHRHITIAFLGNVKQSMINSLTQQAPTPHFKISPVGIFVAPLFLPLENPRVVAWEGTLPEDSLTPYHDALTSFLKTLGFTFSNRKLLNHTTLARSPFKQNEWTQAFVPLPFIAGDLHLYESLGNLTYQPIWTHPIAPPFEEFEHVADIAFRVRGKNVQQLYIHAQFALAFECTELLSFLDLQSTVNTLDDVIIKLNEVITRCDQKIGTPFKAVSFHGDLIDEDVLTWEMIVDV
;
A
#
# COMPACT_ATOMS: atom_id res chain seq x y z
N MET A 1 29.04 2.09 33.31
CA MET A 1 27.64 1.63 33.10
C MET A 1 27.41 1.55 31.61
N SER A 2 27.19 0.34 31.08
CA SER A 2 26.95 0.10 29.66
C SER A 2 25.79 0.96 29.17
N ASN A 3 26.03 1.72 28.10
CA ASN A 3 25.02 2.49 27.42
C ASN A 3 23.98 1.49 26.89
N LYS A 4 22.84 1.35 27.59
CA LYS A 4 21.78 0.40 27.21
C LYS A 4 21.46 0.62 25.73
N ALA A 5 21.60 -0.43 24.93
CA ALA A 5 21.43 -0.37 23.48
C ALA A 5 20.12 0.36 23.14
N GLN A 6 20.24 1.48 22.43
CA GLN A 6 19.09 2.16 21.83
C GLN A 6 18.92 1.65 20.41
N ARG A 7 17.68 1.53 19.96
CA ARG A 7 17.32 1.11 18.60
C ARG A 7 16.57 2.23 17.90
N ARG A 8 16.84 2.45 16.62
CA ARG A 8 16.15 3.48 15.84
C ARG A 8 14.86 2.90 15.27
N LEU A 9 13.70 3.25 15.84
CA LEU A 9 12.43 2.59 15.54
C LEU A 9 11.42 3.49 14.81
N PHE A 10 10.52 2.86 14.07
CA PHE A 10 9.33 3.50 13.50
C PHE A 10 8.24 2.47 13.19
N TYR A 11 6.98 2.90 13.22
CA TYR A 11 5.85 2.14 12.68
C TYR A 11 5.64 2.47 11.21
N GLY A 12 5.38 1.45 10.40
CA GLY A 12 5.01 1.63 9.00
C GLY A 12 4.31 0.42 8.41
N PHE A 13 3.51 0.67 7.37
CA PHE A 13 2.92 -0.39 6.56
C PHE A 13 3.90 -0.76 5.44
N GLU A 14 4.13 -2.05 5.23
CA GLU A 14 4.82 -2.50 4.02
C GLU A 14 4.07 -2.03 2.78
N VAL A 15 4.79 -1.80 1.68
CA VAL A 15 4.18 -1.36 0.42
C VAL A 15 4.51 -2.34 -0.69
N LYS A 16 3.45 -2.91 -1.27
CA LYS A 16 3.51 -3.74 -2.48
C LYS A 16 2.96 -2.93 -3.65
N ALA A 17 3.62 -3.00 -4.79
CA ALA A 17 3.23 -2.36 -6.04
C ALA A 17 3.94 -3.09 -7.21
N PRO A 18 3.43 -3.03 -8.45
CA PRO A 18 4.13 -3.52 -9.65
C PRO A 18 5.29 -2.60 -10.01
N TRP A 19 6.33 -2.60 -9.17
CA TRP A 19 7.47 -1.70 -9.29
C TRP A 19 8.19 -1.88 -10.63
N PRO A 20 8.62 -0.79 -11.30
CA PRO A 20 9.44 -0.89 -12.50
C PRO A 20 10.73 -1.66 -12.24
N ASP A 21 11.18 -2.42 -13.25
CA ASP A 21 12.44 -3.18 -13.21
C ASP A 21 13.67 -2.30 -13.01
N SER A 22 13.57 -1.03 -13.40
CA SER A 22 14.65 -0.05 -13.26
C SER A 22 14.14 1.30 -12.80
N PHE A 23 14.99 1.98 -12.04
CA PHE A 23 14.79 3.35 -11.58
C PHE A 23 15.97 4.23 -12.00
N PRO A 24 15.80 5.56 -12.09
CA PRO A 24 16.91 6.47 -12.26
C PRO A 24 17.96 6.34 -11.14
N GLU A 25 19.14 6.92 -11.36
CA GLU A 25 20.24 6.83 -10.40
C GLU A 25 19.85 7.36 -9.02
N GLY A 26 20.21 6.60 -7.98
CA GLY A 26 19.87 6.87 -6.60
C GLY A 26 20.43 5.80 -5.66
N ARG A 27 20.54 6.11 -4.36
CA ARG A 27 20.65 5.05 -3.35
C ARG A 27 19.27 4.43 -3.15
N LEU A 28 18.96 3.41 -3.95
CA LEU A 28 17.64 2.78 -4.00
C LEU A 28 17.29 2.02 -2.71
N ILE A 29 16.03 2.12 -2.30
CA ILE A 29 15.42 1.26 -1.29
C ILE A 29 14.90 0.01 -1.99
N LYS A 30 15.38 -1.15 -1.53
CA LYS A 30 14.93 -2.45 -2.07
C LYS A 30 13.41 -2.61 -1.86
N PRO A 31 12.69 -3.28 -2.77
CA PRO A 31 11.23 -3.44 -2.68
C PRO A 31 10.73 -3.91 -1.30
N GLN A 32 11.37 -4.92 -0.70
CA GLN A 32 11.01 -5.46 0.62
C GLN A 32 11.21 -4.49 1.81
N HIS A 33 11.80 -3.32 1.57
CA HIS A 33 12.06 -2.29 2.55
C HIS A 33 11.20 -1.04 2.32
N ARG A 34 10.38 -1.02 1.27
CA ARG A 34 9.47 0.08 0.95
C ARG A 34 8.26 0.04 1.87
N HIS A 35 7.91 1.20 2.42
CA HIS A 35 6.88 1.32 3.43
C HIS A 35 6.29 2.73 3.43
N ILE A 36 5.06 2.86 3.93
CA ILE A 36 4.47 4.13 4.36
C ILE A 36 4.76 4.27 5.85
N THR A 37 5.55 5.28 6.22
CA THR A 37 5.83 5.56 7.65
C THR A 37 4.61 6.18 8.31
N ILE A 38 4.13 5.58 9.40
CA ILE A 38 3.04 6.13 10.21
C ILE A 38 3.60 6.95 11.38
N ALA A 39 4.58 6.41 12.13
CA ALA A 39 5.13 7.12 13.28
C ALA A 39 6.63 6.83 13.44
N PHE A 40 7.47 7.87 13.31
CA PHE A 40 8.91 7.76 13.54
C PHE A 40 9.25 8.03 15.00
N LEU A 41 9.88 7.06 15.68
CA LEU A 41 10.13 7.12 17.13
C LEU A 41 11.55 7.57 17.50
N GLY A 42 12.46 7.61 16.52
CA GLY A 42 13.87 7.90 16.78
C GLY A 42 14.54 6.80 17.61
N ASN A 43 15.47 7.19 18.49
CA ASN A 43 16.22 6.25 19.32
C ASN A 43 15.43 5.84 20.56
N VAL A 44 15.01 4.58 20.61
CA VAL A 44 14.17 3.99 21.64
C VAL A 44 15.03 3.09 22.55
N LYS A 45 14.87 3.22 23.88
CA LYS A 45 15.50 2.32 24.85
C LYS A 45 14.92 0.91 24.72
N GLN A 46 15.75 -0.12 24.76
CA GLN A 46 15.32 -1.53 24.70
C GLN A 46 14.17 -1.87 25.67
N SER A 47 14.17 -1.30 26.87
CA SER A 47 13.13 -1.54 27.89
C SER A 47 11.73 -1.08 27.49
N MET A 48 11.59 -0.18 26.50
CA MET A 48 10.29 0.31 26.04
C MET A 48 9.69 -0.55 24.92
N ILE A 49 10.47 -1.45 24.31
CA ILE A 49 10.04 -2.22 23.14
C ILE A 49 8.86 -3.12 23.48
N ASN A 50 8.88 -3.79 24.64
CA ASN A 50 7.76 -4.64 25.06
C ASN A 50 6.44 -3.86 25.13
N SER A 51 6.46 -2.66 25.72
CA SER A 51 5.29 -1.76 25.77
C SER A 51 4.82 -1.37 24.37
N LEU A 52 5.76 -1.06 23.47
CA LEU A 52 5.43 -0.74 22.08
C LEU A 52 4.73 -1.92 21.39
N THR A 53 5.26 -3.14 21.51
CA THR A 53 4.75 -4.29 20.75
C THR A 53 3.48 -4.92 21.32
N GLN A 54 3.26 -4.84 22.65
CA GLN A 54 2.13 -5.52 23.30
C GLN A 54 0.90 -4.61 23.46
N GLN A 55 1.09 -3.30 23.47
CA GLN A 55 0.02 -2.34 23.80
C GLN A 55 -0.30 -1.40 22.63
N ALA A 56 0.43 -1.48 21.52
CA ALA A 56 0.11 -0.66 20.35
C ALA A 56 -1.31 -0.97 19.86
N PRO A 57 -2.10 0.07 19.51
CA PRO A 57 -3.40 -0.15 18.90
C PRO A 57 -3.21 -0.86 17.55
N THR A 58 -4.12 -1.79 17.26
CA THR A 58 -4.22 -2.42 15.95
C THR A 58 -5.03 -1.52 14.99
N PRO A 59 -4.79 -1.60 13.67
CA PRO A 59 -5.65 -0.97 12.69
C PRO A 59 -7.12 -1.41 12.83
N HIS A 60 -8.06 -0.51 12.53
CA HIS A 60 -9.50 -0.79 12.58
C HIS A 60 -10.01 -1.51 11.32
N PHE A 61 -9.16 -1.67 10.31
CA PHE A 61 -9.44 -2.38 9.07
C PHE A 61 -8.82 -3.78 9.11
N LYS A 62 -9.56 -4.76 8.58
CA LYS A 62 -9.15 -6.16 8.48
C LYS A 62 -8.48 -6.50 7.15
N ILE A 63 -8.71 -5.64 6.14
CA ILE A 63 -8.20 -5.78 4.79
C ILE A 63 -7.26 -4.60 4.53
N SER A 64 -6.09 -4.89 3.94
CA SER A 64 -5.06 -3.91 3.64
C SER A 64 -5.58 -2.84 2.67
N PRO A 65 -5.36 -1.55 2.96
CA PRO A 65 -5.79 -0.47 2.08
C PRO A 65 -5.06 -0.50 0.74
N VAL A 66 -5.78 -0.14 -0.33
CA VAL A 66 -5.23 0.08 -1.67
C VAL A 66 -5.16 1.57 -2.00
N GLY A 67 -4.26 1.95 -2.90
CA GLY A 67 -4.13 3.32 -3.35
C GLY A 67 -3.35 3.46 -4.64
N ILE A 68 -3.27 4.69 -5.16
CA ILE A 68 -2.54 5.02 -6.39
C ILE A 68 -1.42 6.00 -6.04
N PHE A 69 -0.22 5.76 -6.52
CA PHE A 69 0.82 6.80 -6.53
C PHE A 69 0.48 7.86 -7.57
N VAL A 70 0.36 9.12 -7.16
CA VAL A 70 -0.14 10.22 -8.02
C VAL A 70 0.93 11.25 -8.38
N ALA A 71 2.02 11.33 -7.61
CA ALA A 71 3.09 12.28 -7.87
C ALA A 71 4.45 11.82 -7.32
N PRO A 72 5.56 12.24 -7.94
CA PRO A 72 6.87 12.20 -7.32
C PRO A 72 6.99 13.29 -6.25
N LEU A 73 7.62 12.95 -5.13
CA LEU A 73 7.80 13.82 -3.98
C LEU A 73 9.29 13.90 -3.62
N PHE A 74 9.78 15.13 -3.47
CA PHE A 74 11.18 15.41 -3.17
C PHE A 74 11.29 16.04 -1.77
N LEU A 75 11.97 15.35 -0.85
CA LEU A 75 11.98 15.70 0.58
C LEU A 75 13.41 15.92 1.13
N PRO A 76 13.62 16.96 1.97
CA PRO A 76 12.75 18.15 2.11
C PRO A 76 12.70 18.94 0.79
N LEU A 77 11.73 19.85 0.65
CA LEU A 77 11.53 20.65 -0.57
C LEU A 77 12.80 21.43 -0.97
N GLU A 78 13.44 22.06 0.01
CA GLU A 78 14.71 22.75 -0.15
C GLU A 78 15.86 21.77 0.05
N ASN A 79 16.66 21.52 -1.00
CA ASN A 79 17.74 20.52 -1.03
C ASN A 79 17.27 19.07 -0.80
N PRO A 80 16.49 18.49 -1.74
CA PRO A 80 15.99 17.12 -1.60
C PRO A 80 17.09 16.09 -1.35
N ARG A 81 16.88 15.29 -0.31
CA ARG A 81 17.73 14.15 0.06
C ARG A 81 17.03 12.81 -0.13
N VAL A 82 15.74 12.86 -0.38
CA VAL A 82 14.84 11.73 -0.52
C VAL A 82 13.96 11.97 -1.73
N VAL A 83 13.81 10.94 -2.56
CA VAL A 83 12.74 10.85 -3.55
C VAL A 83 11.78 9.76 -3.11
N ALA A 84 10.51 10.11 -3.09
CA ALA A 84 9.40 9.25 -2.70
C ALA A 84 8.30 9.41 -3.75
N TRP A 85 7.32 8.51 -3.74
CA TRP A 85 6.07 8.70 -4.45
C TRP A 85 4.94 8.93 -3.45
N GLU A 86 4.13 9.94 -3.71
CA GLU A 86 2.94 10.29 -2.94
C GLU A 86 1.76 9.43 -3.40
N GLY A 87 1.08 8.82 -2.44
CA GLY A 87 -0.06 7.94 -2.65
C GLY A 87 -1.37 8.57 -2.20
N THR A 88 -2.44 8.30 -2.93
CA THR A 88 -3.82 8.58 -2.53
C THR A 88 -4.55 7.26 -2.29
N LEU A 89 -5.49 7.26 -1.34
CA LEU A 89 -6.34 6.11 -1.05
C LEU A 89 -7.79 6.47 -1.39
N PRO A 90 -8.58 5.58 -2.01
CA PRO A 90 -10.01 5.81 -2.22
C PRO A 90 -10.76 6.00 -0.90
N GLU A 91 -10.34 5.27 0.14
CA GLU A 91 -10.84 5.37 1.52
C GLU A 91 -9.68 5.76 2.47
N ASP A 92 -9.79 6.90 3.17
CA ASP A 92 -8.76 7.34 4.12
C ASP A 92 -8.82 6.54 5.43
N SER A 93 -8.30 5.33 5.37
CA SER A 93 -8.19 4.39 6.48
C SER A 93 -6.92 4.60 7.30
N LEU A 94 -5.89 5.26 6.75
CA LEU A 94 -4.60 5.42 7.41
C LEU A 94 -4.57 6.59 8.39
N THR A 95 -5.25 7.71 8.10
CA THR A 95 -5.28 8.87 9.00
C THR A 95 -5.90 8.56 10.36
N PRO A 96 -7.08 7.91 10.47
CA PRO A 96 -7.64 7.55 11.78
C PRO A 96 -6.70 6.63 12.58
N TYR A 97 -6.00 5.72 11.91
CA TYR A 97 -5.03 4.84 12.57
C TYR A 97 -3.78 5.60 13.05
N HIS A 98 -3.25 6.51 12.23
CA HIS A 98 -2.16 7.41 12.61
C HIS A 98 -2.50 8.21 13.87
N ASP A 99 -3.70 8.76 13.96
CA ASP A 99 -4.13 9.57 15.09
C ASP A 99 -4.26 8.73 16.37
N ALA A 100 -4.82 7.52 16.26
CA ALA A 100 -4.89 6.57 17.38
C ALA A 100 -3.49 6.15 17.85
N LEU A 101 -2.60 5.79 16.93
CA LEU A 101 -1.24 5.36 17.23
C LEU A 101 -0.41 6.48 17.87
N THR A 102 -0.45 7.69 17.30
CA THR A 102 0.29 8.83 17.86
C THR A 102 -0.26 9.26 19.22
N SER A 103 -1.57 9.17 19.44
CA SER A 103 -2.18 9.41 20.76
C SER A 103 -1.67 8.42 21.80
N PHE A 104 -1.66 7.12 21.47
CA PHE A 104 -1.05 6.09 22.32
C PHE A 104 0.43 6.37 22.61
N LEU A 105 1.23 6.67 21.58
CA LEU A 105 2.66 6.94 21.74
C LEU A 105 2.93 8.19 22.60
N LYS A 106 2.08 9.21 22.56
CA LYS A 106 2.18 10.37 23.47
C LYS A 106 2.00 9.97 24.94
N THR A 107 1.17 8.98 25.25
CA THR A 107 1.04 8.45 26.63
C THR A 107 2.32 7.79 27.15
N LEU A 108 3.17 7.32 26.23
CA LEU A 108 4.48 6.75 26.52
C LEU A 108 5.61 7.79 26.52
N GLY A 109 5.28 9.09 26.36
CA GLY A 109 6.24 10.19 26.39
C GLY A 109 6.90 10.52 25.05
N PHE A 110 6.44 9.95 23.92
CA PHE A 110 6.91 10.37 22.60
C PHE A 110 6.30 11.71 22.18
N THR A 111 7.06 12.49 21.41
CA THR A 111 6.61 13.77 20.84
C THR A 111 6.46 13.66 19.33
N PHE A 112 5.39 14.25 18.80
CA PHE A 112 5.10 14.27 17.37
C PHE A 112 4.75 15.68 16.94
N SER A 113 5.13 16.04 15.70
CA SER A 113 4.67 17.27 15.09
C SER A 113 3.18 17.20 14.77
N ASN A 114 2.46 18.33 14.79
CA ASN A 114 1.06 18.44 14.33
C ASN A 114 0.91 18.38 12.80
N ARG A 115 1.83 17.71 12.10
CA ARG A 115 1.76 17.54 10.65
C ARG A 115 0.77 16.42 10.34
N LYS A 116 -0.03 16.62 9.29
CA LYS A 116 -0.89 15.57 8.75
C LYS A 116 -0.04 14.41 8.23
N LEU A 117 -0.60 13.21 8.27
CA LEU A 117 0.00 12.04 7.63
C LEU A 117 0.18 12.34 6.13
N LEU A 118 1.40 12.13 5.65
CA LEU A 118 1.71 12.19 4.22
C LEU A 118 1.91 10.76 3.75
N ASN A 119 0.95 10.23 2.99
CA ASN A 119 1.01 8.87 2.45
C ASN A 119 2.06 8.85 1.34
N HIS A 120 3.30 8.52 1.68
CA HIS A 120 4.38 8.46 0.72
C HIS A 120 5.28 7.25 0.97
N THR A 121 5.85 6.74 -0.11
CA THR A 121 6.81 5.63 -0.07
C THR A 121 8.15 6.11 -0.58
N THR A 122 9.18 6.05 0.26
CA THR A 122 10.54 6.43 -0.17
C THR A 122 11.10 5.38 -1.13
N LEU A 123 11.62 5.83 -2.27
CA LEU A 123 12.21 4.96 -3.29
C LEU A 123 13.73 5.07 -3.34
N ALA A 124 14.28 6.28 -3.15
CA ALA A 124 15.72 6.47 -3.13
C ALA A 124 16.14 7.63 -2.22
N ARG A 125 17.43 7.62 -1.87
CA ARG A 125 18.10 8.75 -1.22
C ARG A 125 19.22 9.30 -2.09
N SER A 126 19.60 10.55 -1.85
CA SER A 126 20.66 11.25 -2.58
C SER A 126 21.97 10.44 -2.60
N PRO A 127 22.82 10.57 -3.63
CA PRO A 127 22.65 11.45 -4.79
C PRO A 127 21.56 10.93 -5.74
N PHE A 128 20.81 11.84 -6.36
CA PHE A 128 19.89 11.56 -7.47
C PHE A 128 19.64 12.88 -8.22
N LYS A 129 19.12 12.80 -9.45
CA LYS A 129 18.72 13.97 -10.24
C LYS A 129 17.20 14.08 -10.29
N GLN A 130 16.64 15.20 -9.80
CA GLN A 130 15.19 15.38 -9.70
C GLN A 130 14.49 15.24 -11.05
N ASN A 131 15.03 15.84 -12.12
CA ASN A 131 14.42 15.79 -13.45
C ASN A 131 14.26 14.37 -13.98
N GLU A 132 15.25 13.49 -13.77
CA GLU A 132 15.18 12.09 -14.21
C GLU A 132 14.10 11.34 -13.42
N TRP A 133 14.00 11.57 -12.11
CA TRP A 133 12.95 10.97 -11.27
C TRP A 133 11.54 11.50 -11.57
N THR A 134 11.42 12.77 -11.93
CA THR A 134 10.14 13.34 -12.38
C THR A 134 9.70 12.75 -13.71
N GLN A 135 10.63 12.56 -14.66
CA GLN A 135 10.33 11.95 -15.97
C GLN A 135 10.04 10.46 -15.87
N ALA A 136 10.67 9.75 -14.93
CA ALA A 136 10.45 8.33 -14.71
C ALA A 136 9.19 8.03 -13.88
N PHE A 137 8.51 9.05 -13.36
CA PHE A 137 7.29 8.83 -12.60
C PHE A 137 6.17 8.34 -13.53
N VAL A 138 5.57 7.22 -13.14
CA VAL A 138 4.32 6.71 -13.69
C VAL A 138 3.39 6.39 -12.51
N PRO A 139 2.08 6.68 -12.62
CA PRO A 139 1.13 6.22 -11.62
C PRO A 139 1.16 4.70 -11.50
N LEU A 140 1.16 4.18 -10.27
CA LEU A 140 1.11 2.74 -9.99
C LEU A 140 0.08 2.47 -8.90
N PRO A 141 -0.63 1.33 -8.96
CA PRO A 141 -1.41 0.86 -7.83
C PRO A 141 -0.45 0.42 -6.71
N PHE A 142 -0.90 0.53 -5.47
CA PHE A 142 -0.18 -0.01 -4.32
C PHE A 142 -1.13 -0.60 -3.27
N ILE A 143 -0.58 -1.49 -2.46
CA ILE A 143 -1.21 -2.04 -1.25
C ILE A 143 -0.38 -1.61 -0.05
N ALA A 144 -1.02 -1.02 0.97
CA ALA A 144 -0.46 -0.86 2.31
C ALA A 144 -0.70 -2.15 3.10
N GLY A 145 0.27 -3.06 3.07
CA GLY A 145 0.16 -4.44 3.54
C GLY A 145 0.16 -4.58 5.06
N ASP A 146 0.96 -5.52 5.57
CA ASP A 146 1.18 -5.70 7.00
C ASP A 146 1.71 -4.44 7.70
N LEU A 147 1.31 -4.27 8.95
CA LEU A 147 1.87 -3.25 9.84
C LEU A 147 3.08 -3.80 10.57
N HIS A 148 4.18 -3.05 10.58
CA HIS A 148 5.36 -3.42 11.34
C HIS A 148 5.82 -2.31 12.29
N LEU A 149 6.44 -2.74 13.39
CA LEU A 149 7.44 -1.94 14.09
C LEU A 149 8.80 -2.30 13.49
N TYR A 150 9.40 -1.37 12.75
CA TYR A 150 10.71 -1.55 12.13
C TYR A 150 11.82 -1.04 13.02
N GLU A 151 12.96 -1.72 12.99
CA GLU A 151 14.26 -1.16 13.32
C GLU A 151 14.98 -0.70 12.05
N SER A 152 15.54 0.52 12.08
CA SER A 152 16.47 0.98 11.06
C SER A 152 17.90 0.60 11.39
N LEU A 153 18.48 -0.27 10.57
CA LEU A 153 19.86 -0.77 10.72
C LEU A 153 20.91 0.09 10.01
N GLY A 154 20.52 1.26 9.49
CA GLY A 154 21.34 2.07 8.61
C GLY A 154 21.33 1.57 7.15
N ASN A 155 21.99 2.30 6.25
CA ASN A 155 22.13 1.94 4.83
C ASN A 155 20.82 1.50 4.14
N LEU A 156 19.71 2.17 4.47
CA LEU A 156 18.37 1.89 3.90
C LEU A 156 17.83 0.48 4.18
N THR A 157 18.39 -0.19 5.18
CA THR A 157 17.94 -1.52 5.62
C THR A 157 17.02 -1.37 6.82
N TYR A 158 15.88 -2.05 6.75
CA TYR A 158 14.86 -2.06 7.80
C TYR A 158 14.51 -3.50 8.14
N GLN A 159 14.38 -3.79 9.43
CA GLN A 159 14.02 -5.11 9.94
C GLN A 159 12.74 -5.00 10.76
N PRO A 160 11.67 -5.74 10.43
CA PRO A 160 10.52 -5.89 11.32
C PRO A 160 10.96 -6.54 12.63
N ILE A 161 10.65 -5.91 13.76
CA ILE A 161 10.84 -6.50 15.10
C ILE A 161 9.51 -6.88 15.75
N TRP A 162 8.40 -6.48 15.13
CA TRP A 162 7.03 -6.90 15.41
C TRP A 162 6.18 -6.67 14.16
N THR A 163 5.20 -7.54 13.95
CA THR A 163 4.29 -7.52 12.80
C THR A 163 2.87 -7.76 13.27
N HIS A 164 1.93 -6.97 12.78
CA HIS A 164 0.50 -7.26 12.81
C HIS A 164 0.04 -7.57 11.38
N PRO A 165 -0.30 -8.84 11.09
CA PRO A 165 -0.69 -9.25 9.75
C PRO A 165 -2.06 -8.68 9.39
N ILE A 166 -2.24 -8.31 8.13
CA ILE A 166 -3.50 -7.78 7.60
C ILE A 166 -3.84 -8.55 6.31
N ALA A 167 -5.10 -8.95 6.15
CA ALA A 167 -5.49 -9.69 4.96
C ALA A 167 -5.29 -8.82 3.70
N PRO A 168 -4.61 -9.29 2.66
CA PRO A 168 -4.48 -8.53 1.44
C PRO A 168 -5.84 -8.36 0.74
N PRO A 169 -6.04 -7.25 0.00
CA PRO A 169 -7.28 -6.96 -0.71
C PRO A 169 -7.57 -7.96 -1.82
N PHE A 170 -6.52 -8.55 -2.40
CA PHE A 170 -6.59 -9.62 -3.36
C PHE A 170 -5.29 -10.43 -3.33
N GLU A 171 -5.37 -11.69 -3.74
CA GLU A 171 -4.22 -12.57 -3.96
C GLU A 171 -4.44 -13.33 -5.25
N GLU A 172 -3.45 -13.35 -6.13
CA GLU A 172 -3.45 -14.24 -7.28
C GLU A 172 -3.28 -15.69 -6.81
N PHE A 173 -3.95 -16.63 -7.46
CA PHE A 173 -3.79 -18.06 -7.22
C PHE A 173 -3.77 -18.83 -8.55
N GLU A 174 -3.15 -20.02 -8.51
CA GLU A 174 -3.03 -20.87 -9.70
C GLU A 174 -4.42 -21.37 -10.14
N HIS A 175 -4.77 -21.07 -11.39
CA HIS A 175 -5.97 -21.56 -12.05
C HIS A 175 -5.62 -22.14 -13.42
N VAL A 176 -6.33 -23.20 -13.82
CA VAL A 176 -5.93 -24.10 -14.92
C VAL A 176 -5.90 -23.46 -16.30
N ALA A 177 -6.59 -22.33 -16.50
CA ALA A 177 -6.79 -21.75 -17.82
C ALA A 177 -6.39 -20.27 -17.92
N ASP A 178 -6.41 -19.52 -16.82
CA ASP A 178 -6.47 -18.05 -16.83
C ASP A 178 -5.89 -17.45 -15.53
N ILE A 179 -5.81 -16.12 -15.45
CA ILE A 179 -5.45 -15.41 -14.21
C ILE A 179 -6.64 -15.45 -13.26
N ALA A 180 -6.41 -15.81 -12.00
CA ALA A 180 -7.45 -15.85 -10.98
C ALA A 180 -7.02 -15.15 -9.70
N PHE A 181 -7.96 -14.40 -9.11
CA PHE A 181 -7.75 -13.65 -7.88
C PHE A 181 -8.77 -14.02 -6.83
N ARG A 182 -8.33 -14.18 -5.59
CA ARG A 182 -9.19 -14.16 -4.42
C ARG A 182 -9.31 -12.72 -3.95
N VAL A 183 -10.40 -12.04 -4.28
CA VAL A 183 -10.67 -10.64 -3.92
C VAL A 183 -11.46 -10.59 -2.61
N ARG A 184 -11.10 -9.70 -1.70
CA ARG A 184 -11.71 -9.54 -0.37
C ARG A 184 -12.27 -8.14 -0.18
N GLY A 185 -13.39 -7.99 0.52
CA GLY A 185 -13.98 -6.68 0.83
C GLY A 185 -14.90 -6.72 2.03
N LYS A 186 -15.07 -5.60 2.74
CA LYS A 186 -16.08 -5.46 3.82
C LYS A 186 -17.51 -5.41 3.29
N ASN A 187 -17.67 -5.03 2.03
CA ASN A 187 -18.94 -4.90 1.33
C ASN A 187 -18.67 -5.01 -0.19
N VAL A 188 -19.74 -5.07 -0.99
CA VAL A 188 -19.67 -5.21 -2.46
C VAL A 188 -18.92 -4.04 -3.12
N GLN A 189 -19.08 -2.83 -2.60
CA GLN A 189 -18.36 -1.66 -3.09
C GLN A 189 -16.83 -1.82 -2.93
N GLN A 190 -16.39 -2.28 -1.77
CA GLN A 190 -14.97 -2.50 -1.51
C GLN A 190 -14.42 -3.67 -2.33
N LEU A 191 -15.22 -4.72 -2.58
CA LEU A 191 -14.85 -5.78 -3.52
C LEU A 191 -14.60 -5.22 -4.92
N TYR A 192 -15.47 -4.35 -5.42
CA TYR A 192 -15.30 -3.71 -6.73
C TYR A 192 -14.02 -2.87 -6.80
N ILE A 193 -13.74 -2.07 -5.77
CA ILE A 193 -12.49 -1.30 -5.69
C ILE A 193 -11.30 -2.27 -5.71
N HIS A 194 -11.28 -3.28 -4.84
CA HIS A 194 -10.15 -4.21 -4.76
C HIS A 194 -9.96 -5.04 -6.03
N ALA A 195 -11.04 -5.44 -6.71
CA ALA A 195 -10.99 -6.11 -8.01
C ALA A 195 -10.38 -5.21 -9.10
N GLN A 196 -10.74 -3.92 -9.13
CA GLN A 196 -10.11 -2.95 -10.03
C GLN A 196 -8.60 -2.84 -9.79
N PHE A 197 -8.18 -2.82 -8.51
CA PHE A 197 -6.76 -2.79 -8.16
C PHE A 197 -6.04 -4.11 -8.50
N ALA A 198 -6.69 -5.26 -8.38
CA ALA A 198 -6.14 -6.54 -8.80
C ALA A 198 -5.80 -6.54 -10.30
N LEU A 199 -6.74 -6.11 -11.15
CA LEU A 199 -6.49 -5.95 -12.58
C LEU A 199 -5.37 -4.93 -12.86
N ALA A 200 -5.35 -3.81 -12.15
CA ALA A 200 -4.33 -2.77 -12.33
C ALA A 200 -2.92 -3.20 -11.89
N PHE A 201 -2.80 -4.18 -10.98
CA PHE A 201 -1.51 -4.75 -10.60
C PHE A 201 -0.89 -5.56 -11.74
N GLU A 202 -1.71 -6.23 -12.54
CA GLU A 202 -1.29 -6.98 -13.73
C GLU A 202 -1.16 -6.11 -14.99
N CYS A 203 -2.02 -5.08 -15.13
CA CYS A 203 -1.99 -4.14 -16.25
C CYS A 203 -2.16 -2.70 -15.75
N THR A 204 -1.04 -2.04 -15.47
CA THR A 204 -0.99 -0.69 -14.87
C THR A 204 -1.70 0.37 -15.69
N GLU A 205 -1.81 0.16 -17.00
CA GLU A 205 -2.52 1.00 -17.96
C GLU A 205 -4.01 1.19 -17.60
N LEU A 206 -4.62 0.20 -16.93
CA LEU A 206 -6.01 0.28 -16.46
C LEU A 206 -6.24 1.38 -15.43
N LEU A 207 -5.19 1.86 -14.74
CA LEU A 207 -5.31 2.93 -13.75
C LEU A 207 -6.04 4.16 -14.29
N SER A 208 -5.83 4.50 -15.57
CA SER A 208 -6.45 5.66 -16.22
C SER A 208 -7.95 5.48 -16.51
N PHE A 209 -8.46 4.25 -16.36
CA PHE A 209 -9.83 3.86 -16.67
C PHE A 209 -10.63 3.45 -15.44
N LEU A 210 -9.98 3.32 -14.28
CA LEU A 210 -10.66 2.97 -13.04
C LEU A 210 -11.76 3.97 -12.70
N ASP A 211 -12.89 3.45 -12.28
CA ASP A 211 -14.01 4.24 -11.77
C ASP A 211 -14.21 3.93 -10.30
N LEU A 212 -13.44 4.65 -9.46
CA LEU A 212 -13.46 4.51 -8.01
C LEU A 212 -14.67 5.20 -7.35
N GLN A 213 -15.47 5.95 -8.12
CA GLN A 213 -16.63 6.68 -7.62
C GLN A 213 -17.95 6.00 -8.00
N SER A 214 -17.94 5.09 -8.97
CA SER A 214 -19.08 4.24 -9.30
C SER A 214 -19.59 3.48 -8.09
N THR A 215 -20.91 3.48 -7.92
CA THR A 215 -21.60 2.70 -6.91
C THR A 215 -22.04 1.35 -7.48
N VAL A 216 -21.72 0.27 -6.77
CA VAL A 216 -22.17 -1.08 -7.10
C VAL A 216 -22.90 -1.68 -5.90
N ASN A 217 -23.95 -2.46 -6.16
CA ASN A 217 -24.77 -3.05 -5.10
C ASN A 217 -24.76 -4.58 -5.12
N THR A 218 -24.48 -5.16 -6.28
CA THR A 218 -24.46 -6.61 -6.50
C THR A 218 -23.13 -7.06 -7.13
N LEU A 219 -22.85 -8.36 -7.06
CA LEU A 219 -21.69 -8.93 -7.74
C LEU A 219 -21.82 -8.84 -9.27
N ASP A 220 -23.05 -8.89 -9.81
CA ASP A 220 -23.29 -8.67 -11.24
C ASP A 220 -22.91 -7.23 -11.64
N ASP A 221 -23.26 -6.23 -10.84
CA ASP A 221 -22.84 -4.84 -11.08
C ASP A 221 -21.31 -4.72 -11.12
N VAL A 222 -20.62 -5.38 -10.18
CA VAL A 222 -19.15 -5.42 -10.11
C VAL A 222 -18.60 -5.95 -11.44
N ILE A 223 -19.08 -7.11 -11.90
CA ILE A 223 -18.58 -7.77 -13.12
C ILE A 223 -18.86 -6.92 -14.36
N ILE A 224 -20.08 -6.36 -14.48
CA ILE A 224 -20.43 -5.47 -15.60
C ILE A 224 -19.46 -4.28 -15.62
N LYS A 225 -19.23 -3.63 -14.47
CA LYS A 225 -18.36 -2.45 -14.38
C LYS A 225 -16.89 -2.76 -14.65
N LEU A 226 -16.38 -3.90 -14.17
CA LEU A 226 -15.02 -4.34 -14.49
C LEU A 226 -14.83 -4.57 -16.00
N ASN A 227 -15.80 -5.22 -16.65
CA ASN A 227 -15.77 -5.43 -18.10
C ASN A 227 -15.90 -4.13 -18.90
N GLU A 228 -16.66 -3.14 -18.40
CA GLU A 228 -16.70 -1.79 -18.98
C GLU A 228 -15.32 -1.09 -18.89
N VAL A 229 -14.59 -1.25 -17.78
CA VAL A 229 -13.23 -0.71 -17.61
C VAL A 229 -12.27 -1.37 -18.61
N ILE A 230 -12.28 -2.70 -18.70
CA ILE A 230 -11.46 -3.49 -19.65
C ILE A 230 -11.75 -3.06 -21.08
N THR A 231 -13.02 -3.04 -21.48
CA THR A 231 -13.44 -2.65 -22.84
C THR A 231 -12.98 -1.24 -23.21
N ARG A 232 -13.11 -0.27 -22.29
CA ARG A 232 -12.64 1.10 -22.54
C ARG A 232 -11.12 1.20 -22.67
N CYS A 233 -10.38 0.43 -21.87
CA CYS A 233 -8.93 0.35 -21.96
C CYS A 233 -8.49 -0.26 -23.29
N ASP A 234 -9.06 -1.42 -23.66
CA ASP A 234 -8.76 -2.14 -24.88
C ASP A 234 -8.98 -1.27 -26.13
N GLN A 235 -10.16 -0.63 -26.22
CA GLN A 235 -10.50 0.26 -27.33
C GLN A 235 -9.55 1.44 -27.49
N LYS A 236 -8.92 1.90 -26.38
CA LYS A 236 -8.12 3.12 -26.38
C LYS A 236 -6.63 2.86 -26.57
N ILE A 237 -6.09 1.84 -25.91
CA ILE A 237 -4.65 1.55 -25.87
C ILE A 237 -4.32 0.05 -25.97
N GLY A 238 -5.32 -0.83 -26.01
CA GLY A 238 -5.15 -2.28 -25.90
C GLY A 238 -4.96 -2.73 -24.46
N THR A 239 -5.43 -3.94 -24.14
CA THR A 239 -5.20 -4.59 -22.85
C THR A 239 -5.08 -6.11 -23.04
N PRO A 240 -4.31 -6.84 -22.21
CA PRO A 240 -4.25 -8.29 -22.30
C PRO A 240 -5.55 -8.97 -21.84
N PHE A 241 -6.48 -8.26 -21.20
CA PHE A 241 -7.70 -8.87 -20.67
C PHE A 241 -8.84 -8.84 -21.68
N LYS A 242 -9.52 -9.98 -21.84
CA LYS A 242 -10.73 -10.11 -22.65
C LYS A 242 -11.98 -9.82 -21.83
N ALA A 243 -12.09 -10.44 -20.65
CA ALA A 243 -13.24 -10.28 -19.79
C ALA A 243 -12.94 -10.71 -18.35
N VAL A 244 -13.75 -10.23 -17.41
CA VAL A 244 -13.91 -10.80 -16.07
C VAL A 244 -15.15 -11.67 -16.07
N SER A 245 -15.01 -12.93 -15.65
CA SER A 245 -16.10 -13.90 -15.60
C SER A 245 -16.59 -14.16 -14.17
N PHE A 246 -17.84 -14.60 -14.06
CA PHE A 246 -18.42 -15.01 -12.79
C PHE A 246 -17.92 -16.41 -12.43
N HIS A 247 -17.20 -16.52 -11.31
CA HIS A 247 -16.89 -17.80 -10.71
C HIS A 247 -17.02 -17.77 -9.19
N GLY A 248 -17.57 -18.86 -8.65
CA GLY A 248 -17.81 -19.04 -7.22
C GLY A 248 -19.00 -18.23 -6.67
N ASP A 249 -19.50 -18.70 -5.52
CA ASP A 249 -20.43 -17.92 -4.71
C ASP A 249 -19.66 -16.90 -3.87
N LEU A 250 -20.32 -15.81 -3.49
CA LEU A 250 -19.78 -14.87 -2.53
C LEU A 250 -19.75 -15.52 -1.14
N ILE A 251 -18.56 -15.64 -0.55
CA ILE A 251 -18.38 -16.22 0.78
C ILE A 251 -18.32 -15.09 1.81
N ASP A 252 -19.14 -15.16 2.86
CA ASP A 252 -19.15 -14.22 3.98
C ASP A 252 -18.66 -14.89 5.27
N GLU A 253 -17.37 -14.76 5.53
CA GLU A 253 -16.70 -15.26 6.74
C GLU A 253 -15.95 -14.09 7.41
N ASP A 254 -16.70 -13.09 7.90
CA ASP A 254 -16.20 -11.83 8.50
C ASP A 254 -15.67 -10.79 7.49
N VAL A 255 -15.22 -11.25 6.33
CA VAL A 255 -15.00 -10.44 5.13
C VAL A 255 -15.63 -11.13 3.93
N LEU A 256 -16.21 -10.36 3.02
CA LEU A 256 -16.71 -10.89 1.76
C LEU A 256 -15.52 -11.31 0.91
N THR A 257 -15.59 -12.51 0.34
CA THR A 257 -14.56 -13.06 -0.53
C THR A 257 -15.19 -13.53 -1.83
N TRP A 258 -14.55 -13.19 -2.95
CA TRP A 258 -14.96 -13.57 -4.30
C TRP A 258 -13.76 -14.07 -5.10
N GLU A 259 -13.96 -15.16 -5.84
CA GLU A 259 -12.99 -15.69 -6.80
C GLU A 259 -13.23 -15.07 -8.18
N MET A 260 -12.41 -14.07 -8.51
CA MET A 260 -12.45 -13.38 -9.79
C MET A 260 -11.56 -14.10 -10.79
N ILE A 261 -12.11 -14.48 -11.95
CA ILE A 261 -11.34 -15.05 -13.06
C ILE A 261 -11.29 -14.05 -14.20
N VAL A 262 -10.09 -13.89 -14.77
CA VAL A 262 -9.78 -12.90 -15.80
C VAL A 262 -9.27 -13.62 -17.04
N ASP A 263 -10.09 -13.62 -18.09
CA ASP A 263 -9.76 -14.21 -19.38
C ASP A 263 -8.69 -13.34 -20.06
N VAL A 264 -7.58 -13.94 -20.50
CA VAL A 264 -6.47 -13.29 -21.23
C VAL A 264 -6.40 -13.69 -22.71
#